data_AF-A0A623H4M5-F1
#
_entry.id   AF-A0A623H4M5-F1
#
_cell.length_a   1.000
_cell.length_b   1.000
_cell.length_c   1.000
_cell.angle_alpha   90.00
_cell.angle_beta   90.00
_cell.angle_gamma   90.00
#
_symmetry.space_group_name_H-M   'P 1'
#
loop_
_entity.id
_entity.type
_entity.pdbx_description
1 polymer ?
#
loop_
_entity_poly.entity_id
_entity_poly.type
_entity_poly.pdbx_seq_one_letter_code
_entity_poly.pdbx_strand_id
1 'polypeptide(L)'
;KRGWTTWLSAIADPDVEAIVPFAIDLLDIDASLEHIYQSYGGNWPITFYPYYQQGIDEKIKSPTFTQLRQIIDPLRYLNTIYQPRLAIPKYIINASGDDFFVPDNTRFYYSKLPGVKSLRIVPNMNHYSINQFAEGSLVPFINRFQSKKTLPQLIGLIHHHLLTVYFSEAPVKVVRWTANNPNARDFRYACGIRYQPLTIDIPANNKISITLNEPKTGWEATYIEATFNDGYVATSQVYITPD
;
A
#
# COMPACT_ATOMS: atom_id res chain seq x y z
N LYS A 1 -11.21 -3.45 12.53
CA LYS A 1 -11.28 -3.47 11.04
C LYS A 1 -10.62 -4.76 10.53
N ARG A 2 -11.14 -5.39 9.47
CA ARG A 2 -10.73 -6.73 8.99
C ARG A 2 -9.23 -6.83 8.65
N GLY A 3 -8.68 -5.83 7.95
CA GLY A 3 -7.24 -5.81 7.63
C GLY A 3 -6.35 -5.77 8.88
N TRP A 4 -6.76 -5.07 9.93
CA TRP A 4 -6.06 -5.06 11.22
C TRP A 4 -6.09 -6.43 11.90
N THR A 5 -7.24 -7.09 11.86
CA THR A 5 -7.40 -8.45 12.40
C THR A 5 -6.44 -9.41 11.72
N THR A 6 -6.25 -9.33 10.39
CA THR A 6 -5.27 -10.16 9.67
C THR A 6 -3.85 -10.03 10.23
N TRP A 7 -3.39 -8.80 10.47
CA TRP A 7 -2.07 -8.56 11.04
C TRP A 7 -1.94 -9.07 12.48
N LEU A 8 -2.90 -8.73 13.33
CA LEU A 8 -2.86 -9.11 14.75
C LEU A 8 -3.05 -10.62 14.93
N SER A 9 -3.81 -11.30 14.07
CA SER A 9 -3.88 -12.76 14.03
C SER A 9 -2.53 -13.38 13.70
N ALA A 10 -1.81 -12.88 12.69
CA ALA A 10 -0.47 -13.39 12.38
C ALA A 10 0.53 -13.24 13.54
N ILE A 11 0.43 -12.11 14.26
CA ILE A 11 1.28 -11.80 15.41
C ILE A 11 0.96 -12.73 16.59
N ALA A 12 -0.32 -12.95 16.87
CA ALA A 12 -0.77 -13.68 18.07
C ALA A 12 -0.77 -15.20 17.90
N ASP A 13 -0.95 -15.71 16.68
CA ASP A 13 -1.15 -17.13 16.42
C ASP A 13 0.03 -17.70 15.61
N PRO A 14 0.80 -18.67 16.15
CA PRO A 14 1.93 -19.29 15.46
C PRO A 14 1.52 -20.10 14.23
N ASP A 15 0.28 -20.58 14.16
CA ASP A 15 -0.21 -21.46 13.08
C ASP A 15 -0.55 -20.68 11.79
N VAL A 16 -0.57 -19.35 11.85
CA VAL A 16 -0.73 -18.50 10.67
C VAL A 16 0.58 -18.48 9.88
N GLU A 17 0.62 -19.14 8.73
CA GLU A 17 1.86 -19.24 7.93
C GLU A 17 2.02 -18.13 6.88
N ALA A 18 0.94 -17.44 6.50
CA ALA A 18 0.98 -16.29 5.59
C ALA A 18 -0.27 -15.42 5.73
N ILE A 19 -0.21 -14.17 5.28
CA ILE A 19 -1.35 -13.23 5.32
C ILE A 19 -1.57 -12.45 4.03
N VAL A 20 -2.83 -12.09 3.79
CA VAL A 20 -3.23 -11.20 2.68
C VAL A 20 -4.14 -10.09 3.22
N PRO A 21 -3.58 -9.05 3.87
CA PRO A 21 -4.39 -7.94 4.37
C PRO A 21 -4.91 -7.07 3.22
N PHE A 22 -6.23 -6.81 3.23
CA PHE A 22 -6.90 -5.93 2.28
C PHE A 22 -7.26 -4.58 2.91
N ALA A 23 -7.04 -3.51 2.14
CA ALA A 23 -7.45 -2.13 2.41
C ALA A 23 -7.11 -1.67 3.82
N ILE A 24 -5.83 -1.78 4.18
CA ILE A 24 -5.34 -1.32 5.49
C ILE A 24 -3.96 -0.66 5.38
N ASP A 25 -3.95 0.54 4.80
CA ASP A 25 -2.73 1.32 4.60
C ASP A 25 -2.44 2.23 5.81
N LEU A 26 -2.37 1.64 7.00
CA LEU A 26 -2.30 2.36 8.28
C LEU A 26 -1.38 1.68 9.33
N LEU A 27 -0.29 1.07 8.88
CA LEU A 27 0.81 0.64 9.77
C LEU A 27 1.73 1.83 10.04
N ASP A 28 2.34 1.91 11.22
CA ASP A 28 2.90 3.17 11.74
C ASP A 28 1.81 4.23 11.90
N ILE A 29 0.82 3.92 12.76
CA ILE A 29 -0.45 4.67 12.87
C ILE A 29 -0.22 6.18 13.02
N ASP A 30 0.82 6.58 13.76
CA ASP A 30 1.15 7.99 14.00
C ASP A 30 1.49 8.72 12.72
N ALA A 31 2.48 8.19 11.99
CA ALA A 31 3.00 8.80 10.78
C ALA A 31 1.94 8.77 9.68
N SER A 32 1.21 7.66 9.55
CA SER A 32 0.17 7.53 8.54
C SER A 32 -1.06 8.39 8.80
N LEU A 33 -1.52 8.56 10.06
CA LEU A 33 -2.63 9.47 10.35
C LEU A 33 -2.23 10.93 10.15
N GLU A 34 -1.02 11.31 10.57
CA GLU A 34 -0.47 12.65 10.29
C GLU A 34 -0.44 12.91 8.79
N HIS A 35 0.10 11.97 8.00
CA HIS A 35 0.19 12.11 6.55
C HIS A 35 -1.16 12.22 5.86
N ILE A 36 -2.18 11.47 6.32
CA ILE A 36 -3.54 11.59 5.82
C ILE A 36 -4.07 13.00 6.07
N TYR A 37 -3.92 13.53 7.28
CA TYR A 37 -4.41 14.86 7.66
C TYR A 37 -3.75 15.97 6.83
N GLN A 38 -2.41 15.90 6.66
CA GLN A 38 -1.67 16.86 5.86
C GLN A 38 -2.01 16.78 4.37
N SER A 39 -2.17 15.56 3.83
CA SER A 39 -2.53 15.35 2.42
C SER A 39 -3.88 15.98 2.05
N TYR A 40 -4.80 16.09 3.02
CA TYR A 40 -6.11 16.73 2.81
C TYR A 40 -6.15 18.17 3.34
N GLY A 41 -4.99 18.84 3.42
CA GLY A 41 -4.90 20.25 3.73
C GLY A 41 -5.32 20.58 5.16
N GLY A 42 -4.96 19.73 6.12
CA GLY A 42 -5.37 19.87 7.51
C GLY A 42 -6.83 19.48 7.75
N ASN A 43 -7.31 18.46 7.04
CA ASN A 43 -8.66 17.92 7.23
C ASN A 43 -8.62 16.40 7.24
N TRP A 44 -9.66 15.80 7.83
CA TRP A 44 -9.85 14.35 7.76
C TRP A 44 -10.74 13.95 6.58
N PRO A 45 -10.53 12.77 5.96
CA PRO A 45 -11.47 12.27 4.97
C PRO A 45 -12.84 12.06 5.62
N ILE A 46 -13.92 12.17 4.84
CA ILE A 46 -15.30 12.02 5.34
C ILE A 46 -15.53 10.70 6.08
N THR A 47 -14.82 9.65 5.70
CA THR A 47 -14.87 8.33 6.34
C THR A 47 -14.30 8.32 7.76
N PHE A 48 -13.50 9.32 8.13
CA PHE A 48 -13.02 9.54 9.50
C PHE A 48 -14.03 10.32 10.37
N TYR A 49 -15.08 10.92 9.77
CA TYR A 49 -16.05 11.76 10.49
C TYR A 49 -16.63 11.11 11.77
N PRO A 50 -16.99 9.81 11.80
CA PRO A 50 -17.47 9.19 13.05
C PRO A 50 -16.43 9.21 14.20
N TYR A 51 -15.14 9.15 13.88
CA TYR A 51 -14.06 9.24 14.87
C TYR A 51 -13.87 10.68 15.33
N TYR A 52 -13.94 11.64 14.40
CA TYR A 52 -13.92 13.07 14.69
C TYR A 52 -15.06 13.47 15.65
N GLN A 53 -16.30 13.01 15.39
CA GLN A 53 -17.44 13.28 16.28
C GLN A 53 -17.26 12.74 17.71
N GLN A 54 -16.38 11.75 17.89
CA GLN A 54 -16.06 11.15 19.20
C GLN A 54 -14.80 11.76 19.83
N GLY A 55 -14.26 12.84 19.23
CA GLY A 55 -13.03 13.52 19.66
C GLY A 55 -11.81 12.60 19.63
N ILE A 56 -11.74 11.67 18.68
CA ILE A 56 -10.61 10.74 18.57
C ILE A 56 -9.37 11.43 18.01
N ASP A 57 -9.53 12.38 17.10
CA ASP A 57 -8.45 13.17 16.52
C ASP A 57 -7.64 13.91 17.60
N GLU A 58 -8.33 14.52 18.57
CA GLU A 58 -7.71 15.20 19.71
C GLU A 58 -6.91 14.24 20.61
N LYS A 59 -7.26 12.95 20.59
CA LYS A 59 -6.65 11.91 21.43
C LYS A 59 -5.48 11.21 20.76
N ILE A 60 -5.26 11.34 19.44
CA ILE A 60 -4.23 10.59 18.69
C ILE A 60 -2.83 10.79 19.31
N LYS A 61 -2.53 12.00 19.81
CA LYS A 61 -1.23 12.33 20.42
C LYS A 61 -1.19 12.15 21.95
N SER A 62 -2.27 11.66 22.55
CA SER A 62 -2.34 11.45 24.01
C SER A 62 -1.46 10.28 24.48
N PRO A 63 -1.04 10.28 25.76
CA PRO A 63 -0.36 9.13 26.35
C PRO A 63 -1.17 7.83 26.26
N THR A 64 -2.49 7.91 26.49
CA THR A 64 -3.39 6.75 26.43
C THR A 64 -3.47 6.17 25.02
N PHE A 65 -3.55 7.01 23.99
CA PHE A 65 -3.53 6.52 22.61
C PHE A 65 -2.16 5.95 22.23
N THR A 66 -1.08 6.51 22.78
CA THR A 66 0.27 5.95 22.62
C THR A 66 0.38 4.55 23.21
N GLN A 67 -0.23 4.29 24.37
CA GLN A 67 -0.34 2.95 24.95
C GLN A 67 -1.18 2.01 24.07
N LEU A 68 -2.35 2.48 23.60
CA LEU A 68 -3.19 1.70 22.69
C LEU A 68 -2.43 1.28 21.43
N ARG A 69 -1.69 2.19 20.81
CA ARG A 69 -0.87 1.91 19.62
C ARG A 69 0.17 0.83 19.85
N GLN A 70 0.73 0.68 21.06
CA GLN A 70 1.66 -0.43 21.34
C GLN A 70 1.00 -1.80 21.16
N ILE A 71 -0.32 -1.87 21.32
CA ILE A 71 -1.08 -3.12 21.19
C ILE A 71 -1.58 -3.29 19.75
N ILE A 72 -2.13 -2.24 19.16
CA ILE A 72 -2.87 -2.37 17.90
C ILE A 72 -1.99 -2.18 16.67
N ASP A 73 -0.90 -1.41 16.71
CA ASP A 73 -0.08 -1.14 15.52
C ASP A 73 0.87 -2.31 15.23
N PRO A 74 0.72 -3.04 14.11
CA PRO A 74 1.56 -4.19 13.78
C PRO A 74 3.05 -3.85 13.77
N LEU A 75 3.40 -2.61 13.41
CA LEU A 75 4.80 -2.20 13.30
C LEU A 75 5.48 -2.09 14.68
N ARG A 76 4.72 -1.94 15.77
CA ARG A 76 5.26 -1.89 17.14
C ARG A 76 5.84 -3.22 17.59
N TYR A 77 5.51 -4.31 16.92
CA TYR A 77 6.03 -5.64 17.22
C TYR A 77 7.43 -5.91 16.64
N LEU A 78 7.99 -5.02 15.80
CA LEU A 78 9.32 -5.18 15.20
C LEU A 78 10.47 -5.36 16.21
N ASN A 79 10.35 -4.81 17.41
CA ASN A 79 11.40 -4.88 18.43
C ASN A 79 10.96 -5.71 19.63
N THR A 80 10.13 -6.72 19.39
CA THR A 80 9.55 -7.59 20.42
C THR A 80 9.82 -9.06 20.10
N ILE A 81 9.49 -9.95 21.04
CA ILE A 81 9.53 -11.40 20.83
C ILE A 81 8.64 -11.87 19.67
N TYR A 82 7.67 -11.05 19.25
CA TYR A 82 6.78 -11.35 18.13
C TYR A 82 7.31 -10.90 16.77
N GLN A 83 8.50 -10.27 16.69
CA GLN A 83 9.08 -9.84 15.41
C GLN A 83 9.17 -10.95 14.34
N PRO A 84 9.54 -12.21 14.67
CA PRO A 84 9.53 -13.30 13.69
C PRO A 84 8.16 -13.52 13.04
N ARG A 85 7.07 -13.23 13.74
CA ARG A 85 5.71 -13.35 13.21
C ARG A 85 5.41 -12.30 12.14
N LEU A 86 6.06 -11.14 12.18
CA LEU A 86 6.00 -10.16 11.10
C LEU A 86 6.78 -10.59 9.86
N ALA A 87 7.64 -11.62 9.94
CA ALA A 87 8.47 -12.07 8.83
C ALA A 87 7.79 -13.11 7.92
N ILE A 88 6.62 -13.63 8.31
CA ILE A 88 5.87 -14.57 7.47
C ILE A 88 5.51 -13.95 6.11
N PRO A 89 5.35 -14.75 5.03
CA PRO A 89 4.91 -14.25 3.74
C PRO A 89 3.64 -13.40 3.82
N LYS A 90 3.67 -12.25 3.12
CA LYS A 90 2.54 -11.32 3.13
C LYS A 90 2.30 -10.70 1.76
N TYR A 91 1.03 -10.64 1.37
CA TYR A 91 0.60 -9.97 0.15
C TYR A 91 -0.37 -8.85 0.51
N ILE A 92 0.12 -7.62 0.51
CA ILE A 92 -0.61 -6.44 0.99
C ILE A 92 -1.37 -5.86 -0.18
N ILE A 93 -2.68 -5.69 -0.05
CA ILE A 93 -3.54 -5.25 -1.16
C ILE A 93 -4.31 -4.00 -0.74
N ASN A 94 -4.00 -2.87 -1.37
CA ASN A 94 -4.62 -1.57 -1.09
C ASN A 94 -5.25 -0.98 -2.35
N ALA A 95 -6.16 -0.02 -2.19
CA ALA A 95 -6.82 0.65 -3.30
C ALA A 95 -6.11 1.98 -3.63
N SER A 96 -5.97 2.30 -4.91
CA SER A 96 -5.33 3.56 -5.34
C SER A 96 -6.18 4.81 -5.07
N GLY A 97 -7.48 4.63 -4.84
CA GLY A 97 -8.45 5.69 -4.55
C GLY A 97 -9.30 5.39 -3.30
N ASP A 98 -8.67 4.79 -2.28
CA ASP A 98 -9.28 4.39 -1.00
C ASP A 98 -9.95 5.57 -0.27
N ASP A 99 -11.11 5.35 0.34
CA ASP A 99 -11.89 6.42 0.98
C ASP A 99 -11.33 6.85 2.36
N PHE A 100 -10.49 6.03 2.98
CA PHE A 100 -9.89 6.25 4.31
C PHE A 100 -8.42 6.63 4.24
N PHE A 101 -7.66 6.00 3.35
CA PHE A 101 -6.20 6.08 3.34
C PHE A 101 -5.69 6.75 2.07
N VAL A 102 -4.66 7.58 2.22
CA VAL A 102 -3.94 8.14 1.08
C VAL A 102 -3.08 7.06 0.42
N PRO A 103 -2.95 7.05 -0.92
CA PRO A 103 -2.39 5.91 -1.64
C PRO A 103 -0.88 5.71 -1.44
N ASP A 104 -0.18 6.70 -0.89
CA ASP A 104 1.27 6.66 -0.65
C ASP A 104 1.64 6.36 0.82
N ASN A 105 0.68 5.97 1.67
CA ASN A 105 0.95 5.62 3.08
C ASN A 105 1.91 4.44 3.24
N THR A 106 1.96 3.53 2.26
CA THR A 106 2.94 2.43 2.20
C THR A 106 4.38 2.85 2.49
N ARG A 107 4.75 4.11 2.18
CA ARG A 107 6.09 4.66 2.46
C ARG A 107 6.51 4.60 3.93
N PHE A 108 5.55 4.60 4.86
CA PHE A 108 5.84 4.63 6.31
C PHE A 108 6.15 3.27 6.90
N TYR A 109 5.77 2.17 6.24
CA TYR A 109 5.90 0.84 6.85
C TYR A 109 6.41 -0.25 5.90
N TYR A 110 6.18 -0.14 4.59
CA TYR A 110 6.41 -1.26 3.67
C TYR A 110 7.87 -1.73 3.69
N SER A 111 8.82 -0.79 3.64
CA SER A 111 10.26 -1.09 3.70
C SER A 111 10.69 -1.68 5.05
N LYS A 112 10.06 -1.26 6.16
CA LYS A 112 10.38 -1.69 7.53
C LYS A 112 9.91 -3.13 7.85
N LEU A 113 8.90 -3.64 7.13
CA LEU A 113 8.39 -4.99 7.34
C LEU A 113 9.44 -6.08 7.00
N PRO A 114 9.69 -7.07 7.87
CA PRO A 114 10.65 -8.13 7.58
C PRO A 114 10.06 -9.21 6.66
N GLY A 115 10.94 -10.06 6.14
CA GLY A 115 10.60 -11.25 5.37
C GLY A 115 10.05 -10.98 3.96
N VAL A 116 9.53 -12.03 3.33
CA VAL A 116 8.99 -11.96 1.97
C VAL A 116 7.67 -11.19 2.00
N LYS A 117 7.58 -10.14 1.19
CA LYS A 117 6.42 -9.27 1.09
C LYS A 117 6.21 -8.84 -0.36
N SER A 118 4.95 -8.73 -0.76
CA SER A 118 4.53 -8.21 -2.05
C SER A 118 3.41 -7.22 -1.83
N LEU A 119 3.32 -6.20 -2.69
CA LEU A 119 2.31 -5.15 -2.64
C LEU A 119 1.46 -5.23 -3.90
N ARG A 120 0.17 -4.95 -3.78
CA ARG A 120 -0.71 -4.65 -4.91
C ARG A 120 -1.54 -3.42 -4.59
N ILE A 121 -1.31 -2.36 -5.36
CA ILE A 121 -2.20 -1.22 -5.43
C ILE A 121 -3.21 -1.47 -6.55
N VAL A 122 -4.49 -1.65 -6.20
CA VAL A 122 -5.56 -1.89 -7.16
C VAL A 122 -6.00 -0.54 -7.76
N PRO A 123 -5.90 -0.36 -9.09
CA PRO A 123 -6.24 0.89 -9.74
C PRO A 123 -7.74 1.17 -9.65
N ASN A 124 -8.07 2.45 -9.44
CA ASN A 124 -9.43 2.98 -9.60
C ASN A 124 -10.49 2.30 -8.73
N MET A 125 -10.10 1.80 -7.56
CA MET A 125 -11.04 1.26 -6.57
C MET A 125 -11.12 2.16 -5.36
N ASN A 126 -12.29 2.13 -4.73
CA ASN A 126 -12.51 2.70 -3.40
C ASN A 126 -12.27 1.62 -2.32
N HIS A 127 -12.48 1.97 -1.05
CA HIS A 127 -12.15 1.08 0.08
C HIS A 127 -12.96 -0.23 0.07
N TYR A 128 -14.22 -0.18 -0.37
CA TYR A 128 -15.16 -1.30 -0.26
C TYR A 128 -15.16 -2.20 -1.50
N SER A 129 -15.06 -1.59 -2.69
CA SER A 129 -15.13 -2.28 -3.98
C SER A 129 -13.86 -3.07 -4.30
N ILE A 130 -12.75 -2.82 -3.60
CA ILE A 130 -11.50 -3.58 -3.78
C ILE A 130 -11.68 -5.09 -3.62
N ASN A 131 -12.68 -5.54 -2.86
CA ASN A 131 -12.99 -6.95 -2.67
C ASN A 131 -13.35 -7.68 -3.97
N GLN A 132 -13.74 -6.98 -5.03
CA GLN A 132 -13.94 -7.60 -6.35
C GLN A 132 -12.65 -8.18 -6.95
N PHE A 133 -11.48 -7.75 -6.45
CA PHE A 133 -10.17 -8.29 -6.82
C PHE A 133 -9.68 -9.39 -5.87
N ALA A 134 -10.49 -9.80 -4.88
CA ALA A 134 -10.07 -10.80 -3.90
C ALA A 134 -9.70 -12.12 -4.57
N GLU A 135 -10.61 -12.70 -5.34
CA GLU A 135 -10.38 -13.99 -6.01
C GLU A 135 -9.16 -13.94 -6.95
N GLY A 136 -9.13 -12.97 -7.86
CA GLY A 136 -8.02 -12.80 -8.81
C GLY A 136 -6.67 -12.46 -8.16
N SER A 137 -6.64 -12.05 -6.89
CA SER A 137 -5.40 -11.87 -6.12
C SER A 137 -5.04 -13.11 -5.32
N LEU A 138 -6.02 -13.75 -4.70
CA LEU A 138 -5.83 -14.87 -3.78
C LEU A 138 -5.49 -16.16 -4.51
N VAL A 139 -6.11 -16.44 -5.66
CA VAL A 139 -5.82 -17.65 -6.44
C VAL A 139 -4.32 -17.78 -6.77
N PRO A 140 -3.67 -16.81 -7.45
CA PRO A 140 -2.24 -16.93 -7.75
C PRO A 140 -1.36 -16.90 -6.49
N PHE A 141 -1.75 -16.16 -5.45
CA PHE A 141 -1.03 -16.15 -4.17
C PHE A 141 -1.05 -17.53 -3.50
N ILE A 142 -2.22 -18.17 -3.37
CA ILE A 142 -2.38 -19.48 -2.75
C ILE A 142 -1.62 -20.53 -3.56
N ASN A 143 -1.72 -20.51 -4.89
CA ASN A 143 -0.98 -21.43 -5.76
C ASN A 143 0.52 -21.33 -5.52
N ARG A 144 1.08 -20.10 -5.49
CA ARG A 144 2.50 -19.89 -5.20
C ARG A 144 2.88 -20.32 -3.79
N PHE A 145 2.04 -20.01 -2.81
CA PHE A 145 2.28 -20.38 -1.42
C PHE A 145 2.34 -21.90 -1.25
N GLN A 146 1.35 -22.63 -1.78
CA GLN A 146 1.30 -24.10 -1.75
C GLN A 146 2.46 -24.75 -2.52
N SER A 147 2.87 -24.16 -3.65
CA SER A 147 3.99 -24.65 -4.45
C SER A 147 5.36 -24.18 -3.94
N LYS A 148 5.42 -23.48 -2.79
CA LYS A 148 6.63 -22.87 -2.23
C LYS A 148 7.38 -21.96 -3.22
N LYS A 149 6.66 -21.33 -4.16
CA LYS A 149 7.21 -20.34 -5.09
C LYS A 149 7.23 -18.98 -4.40
N THR A 150 8.37 -18.30 -4.44
CA THR A 150 8.54 -16.98 -3.82
C THR A 150 7.58 -15.95 -4.44
N LEU A 151 7.05 -15.05 -3.59
CA LEU A 151 6.25 -13.93 -4.05
C LEU A 151 7.12 -12.94 -4.84
N PRO A 152 6.67 -12.43 -5.99
CA PRO A 152 7.46 -11.49 -6.75
C PRO A 152 7.52 -10.13 -6.03
N GLN A 153 8.70 -9.51 -6.06
CA GLN A 153 8.99 -8.24 -5.43
C GLN A 153 9.31 -7.18 -6.47
N LEU A 154 8.75 -5.99 -6.27
CA LEU A 154 9.08 -4.78 -7.01
C LEU A 154 9.81 -3.84 -6.07
N ILE A 155 11.06 -3.52 -6.40
CA ILE A 155 11.89 -2.61 -5.61
C ILE A 155 12.08 -1.34 -6.42
N GLY A 156 11.50 -0.23 -5.95
CA GLY A 156 11.65 1.08 -6.55
C GLY A 156 12.74 1.89 -5.85
N LEU A 157 13.69 2.41 -6.64
CA LEU A 157 14.73 3.34 -6.20
C LEU A 157 14.54 4.67 -6.93
N ILE A 158 14.50 5.77 -6.17
CA ILE A 158 14.38 7.12 -6.73
C ILE A 158 15.74 7.80 -6.67
N HIS A 159 16.15 8.41 -7.78
CA HIS A 159 17.28 9.32 -7.86
C HIS A 159 16.85 10.57 -8.64
N HIS A 160 16.72 11.70 -7.95
CA HIS A 160 16.03 12.89 -8.45
C HIS A 160 14.61 12.52 -8.92
N HIS A 161 14.22 12.85 -10.15
CA HIS A 161 12.93 12.52 -10.74
C HIS A 161 12.89 11.15 -11.41
N LEU A 162 14.00 10.40 -11.41
CA LEU A 162 14.08 9.09 -12.06
C LEU A 162 13.76 7.98 -11.07
N LEU A 163 12.65 7.28 -11.29
CA LEU A 163 12.29 6.06 -10.59
C LEU A 163 12.78 4.85 -11.39
N THR A 164 13.66 4.05 -10.80
CA THR A 164 14.05 2.73 -11.33
C THR A 164 13.37 1.64 -10.53
N VAL A 165 12.58 0.78 -11.20
CA VAL A 165 11.90 -0.36 -10.60
C VAL A 165 12.56 -1.65 -11.04
N TYR A 166 13.00 -2.46 -10.08
CA TYR A 166 13.57 -3.79 -10.28
C TYR A 166 12.53 -4.86 -9.98
N PHE A 167 12.47 -5.88 -10.82
CA PHE A 167 11.59 -7.05 -10.66
C PHE A 167 12.42 -8.26 -10.22
N SER A 168 11.98 -8.97 -9.18
CA SER A 168 12.66 -10.21 -8.73
C SER A 168 12.42 -11.42 -9.64
N GLU A 169 11.43 -11.32 -10.53
CA GLU A 169 11.02 -12.33 -11.52
C GLU A 169 10.66 -11.59 -12.80
N ALA A 170 10.80 -12.22 -13.97
CA ALA A 170 10.44 -11.60 -15.23
C ALA A 170 8.92 -11.40 -15.35
N PRO A 171 8.43 -10.16 -15.54
CA PRO A 171 7.02 -9.90 -15.78
C PRO A 171 6.63 -10.23 -17.23
N VAL A 172 5.36 -10.59 -17.44
CA VAL A 172 4.76 -10.77 -18.78
C VAL A 172 3.97 -9.54 -19.23
N LYS A 173 3.73 -8.60 -18.32
CA LYS A 173 3.11 -7.30 -18.60
C LYS A 173 3.56 -6.29 -17.56
N VAL A 174 3.89 -5.09 -17.99
CA VAL A 174 4.22 -3.96 -17.11
C VAL A 174 3.32 -2.77 -17.48
N VAL A 175 2.72 -2.13 -16.48
CA VAL A 175 1.83 -0.98 -16.64
C VAL A 175 2.27 0.11 -15.67
N ARG A 176 2.48 1.33 -16.17
CA ARG A 176 2.51 2.54 -15.36
C ARG A 176 1.09 3.03 -15.18
N TRP A 177 0.68 3.21 -13.94
CA TRP A 177 -0.57 3.85 -13.58
C TRP A 177 -0.29 5.28 -13.13
N THR A 178 -0.98 6.25 -13.72
CA THR A 178 -0.80 7.68 -13.39
C THR A 178 -2.13 8.39 -13.23
N ALA A 179 -2.30 9.18 -12.18
CA ALA A 179 -3.43 10.08 -11.97
C ALA A 179 -2.94 11.50 -11.69
N ASN A 180 -3.65 12.50 -12.19
CA ASN A 180 -3.36 13.90 -11.93
C ASN A 180 -4.52 14.54 -11.16
N ASN A 181 -4.22 15.35 -10.15
CA ASN A 181 -5.19 16.23 -9.50
C ASN A 181 -4.61 17.65 -9.42
N PRO A 182 -5.12 18.61 -10.22
CA PRO A 182 -4.61 19.98 -10.22
C PRO A 182 -4.98 20.77 -8.96
N ASN A 183 -5.96 20.31 -8.18
CA ASN A 183 -6.61 21.10 -7.14
C ASN A 183 -6.23 20.67 -5.72
N ALA A 184 -5.91 19.40 -5.50
CA ALA A 184 -5.61 18.86 -4.17
C ALA A 184 -4.75 17.60 -4.25
N ARG A 185 -4.00 17.28 -3.18
CA ARG A 185 -3.28 16.01 -3.01
C ARG A 185 -4.23 14.86 -2.64
N ASP A 186 -5.36 14.80 -3.33
CA ASP A 186 -6.46 13.86 -3.07
C ASP A 186 -6.73 13.00 -4.30
N PHE A 187 -6.43 11.70 -4.20
CA PHE A 187 -6.54 10.76 -5.30
C PHE A 187 -7.69 9.77 -5.14
N ARG A 188 -8.65 10.08 -4.24
CA ARG A 188 -9.79 9.21 -3.95
C ARG A 188 -10.65 9.01 -5.19
N TYR A 189 -11.17 7.80 -5.34
CA TYR A 189 -12.09 7.47 -6.43
C TYR A 189 -13.37 8.32 -6.35
N ALA A 190 -13.85 8.60 -5.13
CA ALA A 190 -15.01 9.44 -4.86
C ALA A 190 -14.84 10.89 -5.35
N CYS A 191 -13.60 11.37 -5.49
CA CYS A 191 -13.28 12.71 -5.99
C CYS A 191 -13.22 12.77 -7.54
N GLY A 192 -13.64 11.71 -8.24
CA GLY A 192 -13.61 11.65 -9.70
C GLY A 192 -12.21 11.39 -10.29
N ILE A 193 -11.20 11.17 -9.45
CA ILE A 193 -9.83 10.90 -9.90
C ILE A 193 -9.72 9.48 -10.46
N ARG A 194 -9.07 9.35 -11.61
CA ARG A 194 -8.86 8.06 -12.30
C ARG A 194 -7.41 7.93 -12.74
N TYR A 195 -6.78 6.86 -12.28
CA TYR A 195 -5.47 6.41 -12.76
C TYR A 195 -5.63 5.88 -14.18
N GLN A 196 -4.83 6.44 -15.08
CA GLN A 196 -4.73 6.05 -16.48
C GLN A 196 -3.59 5.03 -16.63
N PRO A 197 -3.82 3.93 -17.36
CA PRO A 197 -2.78 2.95 -17.64
C PRO A 197 -1.93 3.40 -18.85
N LEU A 198 -0.62 3.19 -18.75
CA LEU A 198 0.31 3.20 -19.86
C LEU A 198 1.09 1.88 -19.84
N THR A 199 0.92 1.07 -20.87
CA THR A 199 1.69 -0.18 -20.99
C THR A 199 3.14 0.16 -21.30
N ILE A 200 4.07 -0.50 -20.59
CA ILE A 200 5.51 -0.39 -20.79
C ILE A 200 6.01 -1.69 -21.40
N ASP A 201 6.93 -1.58 -22.36
CA ASP A 201 7.59 -2.74 -22.96
C ASP A 201 8.31 -3.57 -21.88
N ILE A 202 8.22 -4.90 -22.02
CA ILE A 202 8.83 -5.82 -21.05
C ILE A 202 10.35 -5.63 -21.10
N PRO A 203 11.00 -5.33 -19.96
CA PRO A 203 12.43 -5.09 -19.95
C PRO A 203 13.22 -6.39 -20.11
N ALA A 204 14.23 -6.40 -20.97
CA ALA A 204 15.14 -7.54 -21.14
C ALA A 204 15.98 -7.83 -19.87
N ASN A 205 16.11 -6.87 -18.96
CA ASN A 205 16.99 -6.93 -17.79
C ASN A 205 16.24 -6.86 -16.45
N ASN A 206 14.94 -7.20 -16.43
CA ASN A 206 14.10 -7.17 -15.23
C ASN A 206 14.15 -5.83 -14.46
N LYS A 207 14.33 -4.71 -15.16
CA LYS A 207 14.14 -3.38 -14.59
C LYS A 207 13.59 -2.39 -15.60
N ILE A 208 12.84 -1.42 -15.13
CA ILE A 208 12.44 -0.25 -15.92
C ILE A 208 12.89 1.03 -15.22
N SER A 209 13.05 2.09 -16.00
CA SER A 209 13.27 3.44 -15.47
C SER A 209 12.22 4.36 -16.07
N ILE A 210 11.51 5.09 -15.22
CA ILE A 210 10.52 6.09 -15.61
C ILE A 210 10.80 7.40 -14.91
N THR A 211 10.51 8.51 -15.58
CA THR A 211 10.51 9.84 -14.97
C THR A 211 9.19 10.06 -14.24
N LEU A 212 9.26 10.43 -12.97
CA LEU A 212 8.14 10.96 -12.18
C LEU A 212 7.93 12.41 -12.58
N ASN A 213 6.73 12.75 -13.04
CA ASN A 213 6.44 14.10 -13.51
C ASN A 213 6.18 15.01 -12.32
N GLU A 214 6.71 16.22 -12.33
CA GLU A 214 6.30 17.28 -11.42
C GLU A 214 5.37 18.25 -12.17
N PRO A 215 4.05 18.17 -11.95
CA PRO A 215 3.13 19.09 -12.61
C PRO A 215 3.37 20.51 -12.09
N LYS A 216 3.22 21.51 -12.99
CA LYS A 216 3.36 22.94 -12.62
C LYS A 216 2.36 23.37 -11.54
N THR A 217 1.22 22.69 -11.48
CA THR A 217 0.12 22.94 -10.54
C THR A 217 -0.46 21.61 -10.09
N GLY A 218 -0.75 21.47 -8.79
CA GLY A 218 -1.34 20.27 -8.23
C GLY A 218 -0.36 19.12 -8.06
N TRP A 219 -0.86 17.89 -8.15
CA TRP A 219 -0.11 16.66 -7.85
C TRP A 219 -0.36 15.58 -8.89
N GLU A 220 0.66 14.75 -9.13
CA GLU A 220 0.59 13.52 -9.90
C GLU A 220 0.87 12.32 -8.99
N ALA A 221 0.02 11.29 -9.01
CA ALA A 221 0.28 10.00 -8.40
C ALA A 221 0.70 9.00 -9.48
N THR A 222 1.81 8.30 -9.28
CA THR A 222 2.35 7.31 -10.21
C THR A 222 2.79 6.04 -9.49
N TYR A 223 2.51 4.87 -10.07
CA TYR A 223 3.09 3.58 -9.64
C TYR A 223 3.24 2.60 -10.81
N ILE A 224 4.02 1.55 -10.60
CA ILE A 224 4.24 0.47 -11.56
C ILE A 224 3.49 -0.78 -11.09
N GLU A 225 2.78 -1.41 -12.02
CA GLU A 225 2.16 -2.72 -11.87
C GLU A 225 2.84 -3.72 -12.82
N ALA A 226 3.10 -4.92 -12.31
CA ALA A 226 3.64 -6.04 -13.06
C ALA A 226 2.72 -7.25 -12.92
N THR A 227 2.40 -7.88 -14.04
CA THR A 227 1.73 -9.19 -14.09
C THR A 227 2.76 -10.27 -14.43
N PHE A 228 2.69 -11.41 -13.76
CA PHE A 228 3.59 -12.56 -13.95
C PHE A 228 2.87 -13.70 -14.68
N ASN A 229 3.65 -14.68 -15.17
CA ASN A 229 3.14 -15.75 -16.04
C ASN A 229 2.04 -16.61 -15.39
N ASP A 230 2.00 -16.70 -14.07
CA ASP A 230 0.96 -17.42 -13.30
C ASP A 230 -0.23 -16.53 -12.90
N GLY A 231 -0.35 -15.34 -13.48
CA GLY A 231 -1.42 -14.39 -13.19
C GLY A 231 -1.24 -13.61 -11.89
N TYR A 232 -0.14 -13.82 -11.16
CA TYR A 232 0.18 -13.00 -9.99
C TYR A 232 0.38 -11.54 -10.42
N VAL A 233 -0.08 -10.59 -9.59
CA VAL A 233 0.10 -9.15 -9.83
C VAL A 233 0.83 -8.52 -8.66
N ALA A 234 1.90 -7.78 -8.91
CA ALA A 234 2.58 -7.00 -7.88
C ALA A 234 2.80 -5.56 -8.36
N THR A 235 2.85 -4.62 -7.43
CA THR A 235 3.07 -3.20 -7.70
C THR A 235 4.25 -2.66 -6.91
N SER A 236 4.83 -1.55 -7.38
CA SER A 236 5.56 -0.66 -6.51
C SER A 236 4.61 0.00 -5.50
N GLN A 237 5.16 0.77 -4.56
CA GLN A 237 4.38 1.78 -3.85
C GLN A 237 3.90 2.88 -4.80
N VAL A 238 2.95 3.69 -4.35
CA VAL A 238 2.56 4.93 -5.04
C VAL A 238 3.52 6.04 -4.69
N TYR A 239 3.93 6.78 -5.71
CA TYR A 239 4.75 7.98 -5.62
C TYR A 239 3.90 9.18 -6.00
N ILE A 240 3.87 10.21 -5.15
CA ILE A 240 3.15 11.45 -5.42
C ILE A 240 4.16 12.58 -5.58
N THR A 241 4.01 13.38 -6.63
CA THR A 241 4.89 14.50 -6.97
C THR A 241 4.08 15.77 -7.29
N PRO A 242 4.52 16.96 -6.83
CA PRO A 242 5.58 17.16 -5.84
C PRO A 242 5.20 16.53 -4.49
N ASP A 243 6.19 16.14 -3.69
CA ASP A 243 5.95 15.55 -2.36
C ASP A 243 5.58 16.61 -1.33
#